data_AF-X0ZCB8-F1
#
_entry.id   AF-X0ZCB8-F1
#
_cell.length_a   1.000
_cell.length_b   1.000
_cell.length_c   1.000
_cell.angle_alpha   90.00
_cell.angle_beta   90.00
_cell.angle_gamma   90.00
#
_symmetry.space_group_name_H-M   'P 1'
#
loop_
_entity.id
_entity.type
_entity.pdbx_description
1 polymer ?
#
loop_
_entity_poly.entity_id
_entity_poly.type
_entity_poly.pdbx_seq_one_letter_code
_entity_poly.pdbx_strand_id
1 'polypeptide(L)'
;WKPHASNPIKVDVRSARPAGNPFYHNGNFYRPSQDCSEIYGGKIVLNRITRLSPTEFKEEKVNVIGPYKNSPYPDGIHTISSVGDMTIIDGFQRKFIGLHLSFFIVKIKKFLNTFNDAIHKK
;
A
#
# COMPACT_ATOMS: atom_id res chain seq x y z
N TRP A 1 -4.69 -17.21 23.06
CA TRP A 1 -3.45 -16.62 22.51
C TRP A 1 -2.52 -16.31 23.66
N LYS A 2 -1.23 -16.66 23.57
CA LYS A 2 -0.18 -16.29 24.54
C LYS A 2 0.87 -15.45 23.79
N PRO A 3 1.38 -14.35 24.36
CA PRO A 3 2.47 -13.59 23.74
C PRO A 3 3.69 -14.48 23.47
N HIS A 4 4.40 -14.20 22.39
CA HIS A 4 5.67 -14.86 22.09
C HIS A 4 6.69 -14.52 23.18
N ALA A 5 7.45 -15.49 23.68
CA ALA A 5 8.31 -15.30 24.86
C ALA A 5 9.36 -14.19 24.65
N SER A 6 9.91 -14.08 23.44
CA SER A 6 10.87 -13.04 23.06
C SER A 6 10.26 -11.71 22.64
N ASN A 7 8.92 -11.60 22.56
CA ASN A 7 8.18 -10.43 22.09
C ASN A 7 8.84 -9.70 20.89
N PRO A 8 8.97 -10.34 19.70
CA PRO A 8 9.84 -9.91 18.61
C PRO A 8 9.24 -8.74 17.81
N ILE A 9 9.00 -7.61 18.48
CA ILE A 9 8.45 -6.39 17.87
C ILE A 9 9.52 -5.75 16.98
N LYS A 10 9.17 -5.53 15.72
CA LYS A 10 10.01 -4.77 14.78
C LYS A 10 9.64 -3.28 14.79
N VAL A 11 10.66 -2.42 14.74
CA VAL A 11 10.52 -0.95 14.68
C VAL A 11 11.17 -0.31 13.45
N ASP A 12 11.78 -1.12 12.58
CA ASP A 12 12.41 -0.65 11.35
C ASP A 12 11.35 -0.31 10.28
N VAL A 13 11.34 0.94 9.82
CA VAL A 13 10.43 1.46 8.76
C VAL A 13 10.54 0.67 7.45
N ARG A 14 11.63 -0.07 7.25
CA ARG A 14 11.89 -0.90 6.06
C ARG A 14 11.31 -2.31 6.15
N SER A 15 10.85 -2.74 7.33
CA SER A 15 10.40 -4.14 7.50
C SER A 15 9.33 -4.40 8.58
N ALA A 16 8.98 -3.41 9.41
CA ALA A 16 8.03 -3.57 10.51
C ALA A 16 6.58 -3.71 10.02
N ARG A 17 6.19 -2.89 9.03
CA ARG A 17 4.81 -2.85 8.53
C ARG A 17 4.54 -4.06 7.63
N PRO A 18 3.49 -4.87 7.86
CA PRO A 18 3.11 -5.97 6.97
C PRO A 18 2.74 -5.46 5.56
N ALA A 19 3.04 -6.27 4.55
CA ALA A 19 2.67 -6.02 3.14
C ALA A 19 1.85 -7.20 2.58
N GLY A 20 0.90 -7.71 3.35
CA GLY A 20 0.09 -8.89 3.01
C GLY A 20 0.24 -10.04 4.01
N ASN A 21 -0.36 -11.18 3.70
CA ASN A 21 -0.27 -12.36 4.56
C ASN A 21 1.09 -13.07 4.40
N PRO A 22 1.66 -13.64 5.48
CA PRO A 22 2.71 -14.62 5.34
C PRO A 22 2.26 -15.79 4.46
N PHE A 23 3.19 -16.35 3.68
CA PHE A 23 2.92 -17.44 2.75
C PHE A 23 4.04 -18.47 2.76
N TYR A 24 3.72 -19.69 2.33
CA TYR A 24 4.67 -20.79 2.21
C TYR A 24 4.98 -21.05 0.74
N HIS A 25 6.26 -21.11 0.39
CA HIS A 25 6.71 -21.34 -0.98
C HIS A 25 8.04 -22.10 -0.99
N ASN A 26 8.15 -23.14 -1.82
CA ASN A 26 9.36 -23.97 -1.97
C ASN A 26 10.02 -24.36 -0.63
N GLY A 27 9.23 -24.90 0.30
CA GLY A 27 9.75 -25.38 1.58
C GLY A 27 10.00 -24.32 2.65
N ASN A 28 9.67 -23.05 2.40
CA ASN A 28 10.03 -21.93 3.28
C ASN A 28 8.85 -20.99 3.55
N PHE A 29 8.79 -20.42 4.75
CA PHE A 29 7.86 -19.35 5.09
C PHE A 29 8.44 -17.98 4.75
N TYR A 30 7.60 -17.13 4.18
CA TYR A 30 7.94 -15.75 3.86
C TYR A 30 6.92 -14.81 4.49
N ARG A 31 7.42 -13.69 5.04
CA ARG A 31 6.62 -12.58 5.50
C ARG A 31 6.87 -11.36 4.61
N PRO A 32 5.88 -10.89 3.86
CA PRO A 32 6.00 -9.63 3.13
C PRO A 32 5.88 -8.45 4.11
N SER A 33 6.76 -7.46 3.95
CA SER A 33 6.72 -6.20 4.69
C SER A 33 6.90 -5.01 3.76
N GLN A 34 6.43 -3.82 4.14
CA GLN A 34 6.62 -2.61 3.36
C GLN A 34 8.00 -2.01 3.67
N ASP A 35 8.68 -1.51 2.63
CA ASP A 35 9.73 -0.53 2.77
C ASP A 35 9.13 0.87 2.62
N CYS A 36 8.96 1.55 3.76
CA CYS A 36 8.42 2.89 3.82
C CYS A 36 9.51 3.97 3.98
N SER A 37 10.79 3.64 3.74
CA SER A 37 11.91 4.56 4.04
C SER A 37 12.01 5.77 3.11
N GLU A 38 11.53 5.67 1.87
CA GLU A 38 11.49 6.79 0.92
C GLU A 38 10.08 7.39 0.84
N ILE A 39 9.09 6.53 0.65
CA ILE A 39 7.68 6.85 0.58
C ILE A 39 6.88 5.72 1.23
N TYR A 40 5.77 6.06 1.87
CA TYR A 40 4.88 5.06 2.43
C TYR A 40 4.39 4.11 1.32
N GLY A 41 4.57 2.80 1.54
CA GLY A 41 4.19 1.78 0.56
C GLY A 41 5.04 1.76 -0.71
N GLY A 42 6.28 2.28 -0.67
CA GLY A 42 7.11 2.40 -1.86
C GLY A 42 7.52 1.06 -2.47
N LYS A 43 7.96 0.12 -1.64
CA LYS A 43 8.45 -1.20 -2.07
C LYS A 43 7.97 -2.28 -1.09
N ILE A 44 8.01 -3.54 -1.51
CA ILE A 44 7.82 -4.70 -0.63
C ILE A 44 9.16 -5.37 -0.37
N VAL A 45 9.43 -5.72 0.87
CA VAL A 45 10.54 -6.56 1.30
C VAL A 45 10.02 -7.95 1.61
N LEU A 46 10.61 -8.96 0.99
CA LEU A 46 10.34 -10.35 1.33
C LEU A 46 11.34 -10.79 2.41
N ASN A 47 10.81 -11.20 3.56
CA ASN A 47 11.60 -11.73 4.66
C ASN A 47 11.37 -13.24 4.75
N ARG A 48 12.42 -14.04 4.64
CA ARG A 48 12.36 -15.49 4.89
C ARG A 48 12.38 -15.71 6.40
N ILE A 49 11.41 -16.44 6.93
CA ILE A 49 11.39 -16.82 8.35
C ILE A 49 12.29 -18.04 8.52
N THR A 50 13.43 -17.86 9.17
CA THR A 50 14.45 -18.90 9.40
C THR A 50 14.24 -19.67 10.70
N ARG A 51 13.56 -19.06 11.68
CA ARG A 51 13.17 -19.68 12.95
C ARG A 51 11.79 -19.19 13.37
N LEU A 52 10.92 -20.11 13.73
CA LEU A 52 9.58 -19.84 14.24
C LEU A 52 9.19 -20.91 15.26
N SER A 53 9.24 -20.55 16.53
CA SER A 53 8.82 -21.38 17.66
C SER A 53 8.12 -20.50 18.70
N PRO A 54 7.58 -21.07 19.80
CA PRO A 54 7.02 -20.26 20.89
C PRO A 54 8.04 -19.35 21.60
N THR A 55 9.34 -19.61 21.43
CA THR A 55 10.45 -18.96 22.15
C THR A 55 11.51 -18.35 21.24
N GLU A 56 11.42 -18.53 19.92
CA GLU A 56 12.37 -17.99 18.96
C GLU A 56 11.65 -17.53 17.68
N PHE A 57 11.98 -16.32 17.26
CA PHE A 57 11.57 -15.79 15.95
C PHE A 57 12.77 -15.15 15.29
N LYS A 58 13.10 -15.59 14.09
CA LYS A 58 14.16 -14.99 13.26
C LYS A 58 13.76 -15.01 11.80
N GLU A 59 14.02 -13.91 11.13
CA GLU A 59 13.85 -13.77 9.69
C GLU A 59 15.01 -13.00 9.09
N GLU A 60 15.19 -13.14 7.78
CA GLU A 60 16.18 -12.42 7.00
C GLU A 60 15.56 -11.87 5.72
N LYS A 61 15.99 -10.69 5.30
CA LYS A 61 15.59 -10.12 4.01
C LYS A 61 16.20 -10.98 2.89
N VAL A 62 15.35 -11.46 1.99
CA VAL A 62 15.80 -12.24 0.82
C VAL A 62 15.57 -11.53 -0.50
N ASN A 63 14.60 -10.61 -0.57
CA ASN A 63 14.32 -9.88 -1.81
C ASN A 63 13.61 -8.54 -1.54
N VAL A 64 13.66 -7.65 -2.53
CA VAL A 64 12.89 -6.40 -2.56
C VAL A 64 12.16 -6.30 -3.89
N ILE A 65 10.86 -6.11 -3.84
CA ILE A 65 9.99 -5.94 -5.00
C ILE A 65 9.65 -4.45 -5.10
N GLY A 66 10.13 -3.82 -6.17
CA GLY A 66 9.78 -2.44 -6.52
C GLY A 66 8.52 -2.37 -7.40
N PRO A 67 7.97 -1.16 -7.61
CA PRO A 67 6.84 -0.97 -8.50
C PRO A 67 7.22 -1.27 -9.95
N TYR A 68 6.29 -1.88 -10.69
CA TYR A 68 6.45 -2.13 -12.11
C TYR A 68 6.25 -0.82 -12.89
N LYS A 69 7.34 -0.28 -13.45
CA LYS A 69 7.33 1.04 -14.10
C LYS A 69 6.41 1.15 -15.32
N ASN A 70 6.18 0.04 -16.01
CA ASN A 70 5.28 0.00 -17.18
C ASN A 70 3.84 -0.38 -16.80
N SER A 71 3.50 -0.49 -15.51
CA SER A 71 2.13 -0.75 -15.05
C SER A 71 1.35 0.56 -14.86
N PRO A 72 0.01 0.50 -14.75
CA PRO A 72 -0.81 1.64 -14.34
C PRO A 72 -0.50 2.19 -12.92
N TYR A 73 0.37 1.53 -12.15
CA TYR A 73 0.70 1.87 -10.76
C TYR A 73 2.24 1.95 -10.56
N PRO A 74 2.94 2.90 -11.21
CA PRO A 74 4.40 2.92 -11.25
C PRO A 74 5.08 3.58 -10.03
N ASP A 75 4.31 4.19 -9.13
CA ASP A 75 4.84 4.97 -8.01
C ASP A 75 5.15 4.11 -6.78
N GLY A 76 4.40 3.05 -6.53
CA GLY A 76 4.65 2.16 -5.40
C GLY A 76 3.84 0.88 -5.42
N ILE A 77 4.29 -0.08 -4.62
CA ILE A 77 3.68 -1.39 -4.42
C ILE A 77 3.76 -1.71 -2.93
N HIS A 78 2.61 -1.98 -2.29
CA HIS A 78 2.53 -2.01 -0.84
C HIS A 78 1.84 -3.25 -0.26
N THR A 79 1.21 -4.08 -1.09
CA THR A 79 0.68 -5.38 -0.67
C THR A 79 0.96 -6.46 -1.72
N ILE A 80 1.38 -7.64 -1.25
CA ILE A 80 1.36 -8.90 -1.99
C ILE A 80 0.77 -9.98 -1.08
N SER A 81 -0.29 -10.63 -1.54
CA SER A 81 -1.00 -11.66 -0.77
C SER A 81 -1.29 -12.86 -1.66
N SER A 82 -1.08 -14.06 -1.13
CA SER A 82 -1.50 -15.31 -1.80
C SER A 82 -2.90 -15.68 -1.33
N VAL A 83 -3.79 -15.96 -2.27
CA VAL A 83 -5.16 -16.40 -2.03
C VAL A 83 -5.46 -17.57 -2.95
N GLY A 84 -5.33 -18.80 -2.42
CA GLY A 84 -5.47 -20.01 -3.23
C GLY A 84 -4.43 -20.05 -4.36
N ASP A 85 -4.90 -20.15 -5.59
CA ASP A 85 -4.11 -20.11 -6.83
C ASP A 85 -3.88 -18.69 -7.36
N MET A 86 -4.41 -17.66 -6.68
CA MET A 86 -4.28 -16.27 -7.07
C MET A 86 -3.25 -15.53 -6.23
N THR A 87 -2.65 -14.49 -6.83
CA THR A 87 -1.83 -13.51 -6.12
C THR A 87 -2.47 -12.14 -6.27
N ILE A 88 -2.80 -11.51 -5.14
CA ILE A 88 -3.30 -10.15 -5.09
C ILE A 88 -2.11 -9.22 -4.90
N ILE A 89 -2.01 -8.22 -5.78
CA ILE A 89 -1.00 -7.17 -5.71
C ILE A 89 -1.72 -5.83 -5.63
N ASP A 90 -1.35 -5.02 -4.66
CA ASP A 90 -1.84 -3.66 -4.50
C ASP A 90 -0.69 -2.66 -4.67
N GLY A 91 -0.92 -1.66 -5.52
CA GLY A 91 0.04 -0.61 -5.85
C GLY A 91 -0.68 0.68 -6.16
N PHE A 92 0.08 1.77 -6.23
CA PHE A 92 -0.50 3.10 -6.42
C PHE A 92 0.23 3.91 -7.48
N GLN A 93 -0.49 4.92 -7.98
CA GLN A 93 0.07 6.03 -8.75
C GLN A 93 -0.41 7.34 -8.14
N ARG A 94 0.42 8.38 -8.22
CA ARG A 94 0.08 9.75 -7.85
C ARG A 94 -0.25 10.50 -9.12
N LYS A 95 -1.48 10.98 -9.20
CA LYS A 95 -1.92 11.85 -10.28
C LYS A 95 -2.03 13.26 -9.75
N PHE A 96 -1.25 14.17 -10.32
CA PHE A 96 -1.46 15.59 -10.10
C PHE A 96 -2.64 16.05 -10.97
N ILE A 97 -3.69 16.57 -10.34
CA ILE A 97 -4.85 17.16 -11.03
C ILE A 97 -4.77 18.67 -10.83
N GLY A 98 -3.94 19.32 -11.64
CA GLY A 98 -3.81 20.78 -11.65
C GLY A 98 -5.02 21.41 -12.33
N LEU A 99 -5.82 22.16 -11.56
CA LEU A 99 -7.10 22.77 -11.95
C LEU A 99 -8.20 21.75 -12.30
N HIS A 100 -9.10 21.51 -11.34
CA HIS A 100 -10.42 20.98 -11.65
C HIS A 100 -11.22 22.10 -12.34
N LEU A 101 -11.01 22.29 -13.65
CA LEU A 101 -11.79 23.20 -14.49
C LEU A 101 -13.29 22.92 -14.29
N SER A 102 -13.64 21.64 -14.09
CA SER A 102 -14.96 21.16 -13.69
C SER A 102 -15.48 21.76 -12.37
N PHE A 103 -14.64 22.08 -11.37
CA PHE A 103 -15.07 22.69 -10.09
C PHE A 103 -15.34 24.18 -10.33
N PHE A 104 -14.52 24.82 -11.17
CA PHE A 104 -14.74 26.19 -11.60
C PHE A 104 -16.00 26.33 -12.45
N ILE A 105 -16.22 25.43 -13.41
CA ILE A 105 -17.42 25.37 -14.25
C ILE A 105 -18.68 25.10 -13.42
N VAL A 106 -18.63 24.17 -12.46
CA VAL A 106 -19.77 23.91 -11.55
C VAL A 106 -20.06 25.15 -10.69
N LYS A 107 -19.04 25.84 -10.18
CA LYS A 107 -19.22 27.11 -9.44
C LYS A 107 -19.83 28.20 -10.32
N ILE A 108 -19.34 28.39 -11.55
CA ILE A 108 -19.86 29.38 -12.50
C ILE A 108 -21.31 29.05 -12.88
N LYS A 109 -21.63 27.79 -13.21
CA LYS A 109 -23.01 27.37 -13.51
C LYS A 109 -23.95 27.63 -12.34
N LYS A 110 -23.52 27.34 -11.11
CA LYS A 110 -24.32 27.60 -9.91
C LYS A 110 -24.56 29.09 -9.71
N PHE A 111 -23.53 29.92 -9.89
CA PHE A 111 -23.66 31.38 -9.84
C PHE A 111 -24.60 31.94 -10.91
N LEU A 112 -24.45 31.50 -12.17
CA LEU A 112 -25.32 31.93 -13.28
C LEU A 112 -26.78 31.52 -13.07
N ASN A 113 -27.03 30.30 -12.56
CA ASN A 113 -28.39 29.85 -12.24
C ASN A 113 -29.01 30.70 -11.13
N THR A 114 -28.28 30.98 -10.04
CA THR A 114 -28.76 31.86 -8.96
C THR A 114 -29.02 33.29 -9.45
N PHE A 115 -28.21 33.79 -10.38
CA PHE A 115 -28.39 35.11 -10.98
C PHE A 115 -29.63 35.17 -11.89
N ASN A 116 -29.86 34.15 -12.73
CA ASN A 116 -31.07 34.03 -13.54
C ASN A 116 -32.34 33.92 -12.69
N ASP A 117 -32.31 33.12 -11.61
CA ASP A 117 -33.44 32.98 -10.69
C ASP A 117 -33.78 34.30 -9.98
N ALA A 118 -32.78 35.16 -9.75
CA ALA A 118 -32.97 36.49 -9.16
C ALA A 118 -33.54 37.52 -10.16
N ILE A 119 -33.24 37.38 -11.46
CA ILE A 119 -33.75 38.26 -12.52
C ILE A 119 -35.22 37.93 -12.85
N HIS A 120 -35.59 36.64 -12.89
CA HIS A 120 -36.93 36.20 -13.29
C HIS A 120 -37.98 36.21 -12.15
N LYS A 121 -37.62 36.67 -10.94
CA LYS A 121 -38.53 36.85 -9.79
C LYS A 121 -39.01 38.30 -9.58
N LYS A 122 -38.78 39.19 -10.54
CA LYS A 122 -39.41 40.52 -10.65
C LYS A 122 -40.47 40.51 -11.74
#